data_AF-A0A0P7Z0J2-F1
#
_entry.id   AF-A0A0P7Z0J2-F1
#
_cell.length_a   1.000
_cell.length_b   1.000
_cell.length_c   1.000
_cell.angle_alpha   90.00
_cell.angle_beta   90.00
_cell.angle_gamma   90.00
#
_symmetry.space_group_name_H-M   'P 1'
#
loop_
_entity.id
_entity.type
_entity.pdbx_description
1 polymer ?
#
loop_
_entity_poly.entity_id
_entity_poly.type
_entity_poly.pdbx_seq_one_letter_code
_entity_poly.pdbx_strand_id
1 'polypeptide(L)'
;MAKAPRARRQPTIQLYRWKWEGIGPQDRPLSGEMIGRSKAEVASELANQQINVRRLRKKGGLSGRGRITPHDIMVFARQMATMIRAGIPLLQALQVVAESLKKPAMVALVQQMMSDVSAGSSFSDALRRQPKHFDRLFVNLVEAGEQAGALDQMLDRIATYKEKVESLKSRVKKALWYPSAVLLIGVGVTMLLLIKVVPEFDSMFDSFGAELPALTQMTVNLSDLAQRFWLYALGAVLASVLLLKQAINRSPKVAYRAHSVMLRLPIVGDILHKSAVARFARTLATTFASGVPLVEGLDTASGATGNKVYERAVTQTRHDVATGQQLHFAMRMTNQFPPLAVQMVSIGEEAGSLDAMLNRVADYYEEEVDNKVDALTSLMEPLIIVVLGLLVGGVVVSMYLPIFNLGSAL
;
A
#
# COMPACT_ATOMS: atom_id res chain seq x y z
N MET A 1 28.32 -35.01 10.27
CA MET A 1 27.17 -34.08 10.37
C MET A 1 26.12 -34.47 9.35
N ALA A 2 25.03 -35.10 9.80
CA ALA A 2 23.94 -35.53 8.94
C ALA A 2 23.17 -34.30 8.42
N LYS A 3 22.94 -34.22 7.10
CA LYS A 3 22.08 -33.21 6.49
C LYS A 3 20.66 -33.38 7.02
N ALA A 4 20.11 -32.33 7.62
CA ALA A 4 18.70 -32.29 8.01
C ALA A 4 17.80 -32.63 6.79
N PRO A 5 16.78 -33.49 6.95
CA PRO A 5 15.92 -33.88 5.85
C PRO A 5 15.17 -32.66 5.32
N ARG A 6 15.27 -32.39 4.02
CA ARG A 6 14.45 -31.36 3.35
C ARG A 6 12.99 -31.74 3.51
N ALA A 7 12.24 -30.97 4.30
CA ALA A 7 10.80 -31.10 4.42
C ALA A 7 10.16 -31.16 3.02
N ARG A 8 9.44 -32.25 2.72
CA ARG A 8 8.67 -32.40 1.48
C ARG A 8 7.68 -31.24 1.41
N ARG A 9 7.86 -30.33 0.44
CA ARG A 9 6.90 -29.25 0.17
C ARG A 9 5.56 -29.89 -0.21
N GLN A 10 4.56 -29.77 0.65
CA GLN A 10 3.20 -30.19 0.32
C GLN A 10 2.71 -29.42 -0.93
N PRO A 11 1.87 -30.05 -1.77
CA PRO A 11 1.34 -29.41 -2.96
C PRO A 11 0.53 -28.18 -2.55
N THR A 12 0.96 -26.99 -3.02
CA THR A 12 0.32 -25.73 -2.66
C THR A 12 -1.09 -25.71 -3.26
N ILE A 13 -2.13 -25.58 -2.43
CA ILE A 13 -3.51 -25.49 -2.90
C ILE A 13 -3.61 -24.37 -3.95
N GLN A 14 -4.12 -24.70 -5.14
CA GLN A 14 -4.31 -23.74 -6.22
C GLN A 14 -5.80 -23.58 -6.51
N LEU A 15 -6.34 -22.41 -6.15
CA LEU A 15 -7.71 -22.04 -6.43
C LEU A 15 -7.77 -21.00 -7.53
N TYR A 16 -8.84 -21.07 -8.32
CA TYR A 16 -9.14 -20.12 -9.38
C TYR A 16 -10.57 -19.61 -9.23
N ARG A 17 -10.79 -18.40 -9.75
CA ARG A 17 -12.12 -17.84 -9.88
C ARG A 17 -12.77 -18.31 -11.18
N TRP A 18 -13.99 -18.80 -11.06
CA TRP A 18 -14.82 -19.29 -12.15
C TRP A 18 -16.07 -18.43 -12.25
N LYS A 19 -16.33 -17.87 -13.42
CA LYS A 19 -17.60 -17.20 -13.71
C LYS A 19 -18.55 -18.23 -14.32
N TRP A 20 -19.77 -18.28 -13.79
CA TRP A 20 -20.79 -19.22 -14.24
C TRP A 20 -22.10 -18.51 -14.54
N GLU A 21 -22.83 -19.08 -15.50
CA GLU A 21 -24.20 -18.71 -15.87
C GLU A 21 -25.00 -20.01 -15.95
N GLY A 22 -26.16 -20.04 -15.32
CA GLY A 22 -26.99 -21.23 -15.20
C GLY A 22 -28.44 -20.92 -14.88
N ILE A 23 -29.22 -21.97 -14.66
CA ILE A 23 -30.62 -21.87 -14.27
C ILE A 23 -30.74 -22.47 -12.87
N GLY A 24 -31.30 -21.69 -11.94
CA GLY A 24 -31.60 -22.16 -10.58
C GLY A 24 -32.97 -22.81 -10.46
N PRO A 25 -33.38 -23.20 -9.25
CA PRO A 25 -34.74 -23.68 -8.98
C PRO A 25 -35.77 -22.66 -9.50
N GLN A 26 -36.86 -23.14 -10.11
CA GLN A 26 -37.93 -22.33 -10.73
C GLN A 26 -37.55 -21.59 -12.03
N ASP A 27 -36.66 -22.16 -12.84
CA ASP A 27 -36.25 -21.63 -14.16
C ASP A 27 -35.67 -20.21 -14.15
N ARG A 28 -35.24 -19.72 -12.98
CA ARG A 28 -34.64 -18.39 -12.86
C ARG A 28 -33.22 -18.39 -13.42
N PRO A 29 -32.87 -17.49 -14.38
CA PRO A 29 -31.50 -17.33 -14.82
C PRO A 29 -30.67 -16.75 -13.68
N LEU A 30 -29.61 -17.47 -13.30
CA LEU A 30 -28.65 -17.06 -12.28
C LEU A 30 -27.26 -16.94 -12.90
N SER A 31 -26.48 -15.99 -12.40
CA SER A 31 -25.07 -15.88 -12.75
C SER A 31 -24.27 -15.47 -11.53
N GLY A 32 -23.03 -15.93 -11.46
CA GLY A 32 -22.18 -15.70 -10.29
C GLY A 32 -20.72 -15.97 -10.55
N GLU A 33 -19.92 -15.75 -9.51
CA GLU A 33 -18.52 -16.17 -9.46
C GLU A 33 -18.36 -17.17 -8.30
N MET A 34 -17.62 -18.26 -8.53
CA MET A 34 -17.29 -19.25 -7.52
C MET A 34 -15.79 -19.54 -7.53
N ILE A 35 -15.22 -19.89 -6.39
CA ILE A 35 -13.81 -20.24 -6.24
C ILE A 35 -13.70 -21.76 -6.16
N GLY A 36 -12.82 -22.35 -6.97
CA GLY A 36 -12.59 -23.80 -6.95
C GLY A 36 -11.29 -24.19 -7.64
N ARG A 37 -10.82 -25.41 -7.39
CA ARG A 37 -9.57 -25.96 -7.94
C ARG A 37 -9.76 -26.35 -9.40
N SER A 38 -10.92 -26.92 -9.73
CA SER A 38 -11.23 -27.42 -11.08
C SER A 38 -12.62 -27.04 -11.57
N LYS A 39 -12.83 -27.15 -12.88
CA LYS A 39 -14.15 -26.98 -13.51
C LYS A 39 -15.16 -27.99 -12.96
N ALA A 40 -14.73 -29.24 -12.75
CA ALA A 40 -15.57 -30.33 -12.28
C ALA A 40 -16.05 -30.11 -10.85
N GLU A 41 -15.17 -29.67 -9.96
CA GLU A 41 -15.51 -29.33 -8.56
C GLU A 41 -16.55 -28.21 -8.51
N VAL A 42 -16.33 -27.11 -9.24
CA VAL A 42 -17.28 -25.99 -9.29
C VAL A 42 -18.61 -26.40 -9.92
N ALA A 43 -18.59 -27.24 -10.95
CA ALA A 43 -19.82 -27.76 -11.54
C ALA A 43 -20.59 -28.67 -10.57
N SER A 44 -19.89 -29.52 -9.81
CA SER A 44 -20.48 -30.39 -8.79
C SER A 44 -21.11 -29.58 -7.66
N GLU A 45 -20.41 -28.54 -7.18
CA GLU A 45 -20.91 -27.67 -6.12
C GLU A 45 -22.17 -26.90 -6.57
N LEU A 46 -22.17 -26.37 -7.79
CA LEU A 46 -23.36 -25.72 -8.37
C LEU A 46 -24.51 -26.71 -8.59
N ALA A 47 -24.21 -27.95 -8.98
CA ALA A 47 -25.22 -29.00 -9.10
C ALA A 47 -25.84 -29.36 -7.74
N ASN A 48 -25.05 -29.40 -6.66
CA ASN A 48 -25.54 -29.61 -5.29
C ASN A 48 -26.48 -28.47 -4.84
N GLN A 49 -26.27 -27.26 -5.36
CA GLN A 49 -27.15 -26.10 -5.15
C GLN A 49 -28.35 -26.06 -6.10
N GLN A 50 -28.61 -27.15 -6.85
CA GLN A 50 -29.67 -27.27 -7.85
C GLN A 50 -29.57 -26.24 -8.99
N ILE A 51 -28.34 -25.83 -9.34
CA ILE A 51 -28.08 -24.89 -10.44
C ILE A 51 -27.59 -25.69 -11.65
N ASN A 52 -28.36 -25.69 -12.74
CA ASN A 52 -27.93 -26.28 -14.01
C ASN A 52 -27.04 -25.30 -14.79
N VAL A 53 -25.75 -25.60 -14.87
CA VAL A 53 -24.72 -24.70 -15.40
C VAL A 53 -24.71 -24.73 -16.93
N ARG A 54 -25.05 -23.61 -17.58
CA ARG A 54 -24.99 -23.46 -19.05
C ARG A 54 -23.60 -23.05 -19.52
N ARG A 55 -22.92 -22.17 -18.78
CA ARG A 55 -21.59 -21.65 -19.13
C ARG A 55 -20.74 -21.58 -17.88
N LEU A 56 -19.53 -22.13 -17.96
CA LEU A 56 -18.55 -22.11 -16.88
C LEU A 56 -17.18 -21.77 -17.46
N ARG A 57 -16.64 -20.60 -17.10
CA ARG A 57 -15.37 -20.10 -17.61
C ARG A 57 -14.42 -19.72 -16.49
N LYS A 58 -13.18 -20.20 -16.58
CA LYS A 58 -12.07 -19.78 -15.72
C LYS A 58 -11.73 -18.32 -16.03
N LYS A 59 -11.67 -17.46 -15.03
CA LYS A 59 -11.15 -16.11 -15.19
C LYS A 59 -9.61 -16.19 -15.29
N GLY A 60 -9.08 -15.92 -16.48
CA GLY A 60 -7.63 -15.98 -16.75
C GLY A 60 -6.84 -14.80 -16.20
N GLY A 61 -5.50 -14.93 -16.15
CA GLY A 61 -4.55 -13.84 -15.89
C GLY A 61 -4.31 -13.49 -14.41
N LEU A 62 -3.51 -12.43 -14.17
CA LEU A 62 -3.23 -11.87 -12.83
C LEU A 62 -4.51 -11.47 -12.07
N SER A 63 -5.61 -11.20 -12.78
CA SER A 63 -6.93 -10.88 -12.22
C SER A 63 -7.70 -12.11 -11.70
N GLY A 64 -7.32 -13.33 -12.07
CA GLY A 64 -8.08 -14.55 -11.76
C GLY A 64 -7.84 -15.10 -10.35
N ARG A 65 -6.61 -14.98 -9.83
CA ARG A 65 -6.22 -15.51 -8.49
C ARG A 65 -6.12 -14.43 -7.42
N GLY A 66 -5.80 -13.20 -7.83
CA GLY A 66 -5.55 -12.06 -6.95
C GLY A 66 -4.25 -12.20 -6.17
N ARG A 67 -3.55 -11.09 -5.94
CA ARG A 67 -2.37 -11.06 -5.06
C ARG A 67 -2.83 -10.81 -3.62
N ILE A 68 -2.27 -11.57 -2.67
CA ILE A 68 -2.44 -11.31 -1.23
C ILE A 68 -1.74 -10.00 -0.89
N THR A 69 -2.48 -9.08 -0.30
CA THR A 69 -2.07 -7.74 0.12
C THR A 69 -2.09 -7.64 1.64
N PRO A 70 -1.35 -6.69 2.24
CA PRO A 70 -1.39 -6.47 3.69
C PRO A 70 -2.80 -6.23 4.24
N HIS A 71 -3.66 -5.55 3.48
CA HIS A 71 -5.07 -5.38 3.82
C HIS A 71 -5.84 -6.70 3.93
N ASP A 72 -5.56 -7.70 3.07
CA ASP A 72 -6.23 -9.00 3.18
C ASP A 72 -5.82 -9.74 4.46
N ILE A 73 -4.56 -9.61 4.87
CA ILE A 73 -4.06 -10.17 6.14
C ILE A 73 -4.69 -9.46 7.34
N MET A 74 -4.86 -8.14 7.26
CA MET A 74 -5.57 -7.35 8.27
C MET A 74 -7.03 -7.82 8.41
N VAL A 75 -7.76 -7.99 7.29
CA VAL A 75 -9.15 -8.49 7.32
C VAL A 75 -9.19 -9.89 7.93
N PHE A 76 -8.30 -10.79 7.51
CA PHE A 76 -8.18 -12.13 8.07
C PHE A 76 -7.95 -12.10 9.59
N ALA A 77 -6.99 -11.28 10.07
CA ALA A 77 -6.70 -11.18 11.49
C ALA A 77 -7.91 -10.69 12.29
N ARG A 78 -8.60 -9.66 11.81
CA ARG A 78 -9.82 -9.14 12.46
C ARG A 78 -10.95 -10.16 12.47
N GLN A 79 -11.20 -10.85 11.37
CA GLN A 79 -12.25 -11.87 11.32
C GLN A 79 -11.91 -13.05 12.24
N MET A 80 -10.67 -13.53 12.25
CA MET A 80 -10.24 -14.58 13.18
C MET A 80 -10.41 -14.13 14.64
N ALA A 81 -9.99 -12.92 14.99
CA ALA A 81 -10.17 -12.37 16.33
C ALA A 81 -11.65 -12.37 16.76
N THR A 82 -12.55 -11.89 15.89
CA THR A 82 -14.00 -11.87 16.15
C THR A 82 -14.57 -13.27 16.35
N MET A 83 -14.21 -14.23 15.50
CA MET A 83 -14.73 -15.59 15.55
C MET A 83 -14.24 -16.34 16.79
N ILE A 84 -12.95 -16.27 17.10
CA ILE A 84 -12.37 -16.91 18.28
C ILE A 84 -12.93 -16.28 19.57
N ARG A 85 -13.10 -14.95 19.60
CA ARG A 85 -13.73 -14.25 20.73
C ARG A 85 -15.20 -14.63 20.92
N ALA A 86 -15.90 -14.99 19.85
CA ALA A 86 -17.26 -15.54 19.91
C ALA A 86 -17.32 -17.01 20.36
N GLY A 87 -16.18 -17.62 20.71
CA GLY A 87 -16.09 -19.01 21.16
C GLY A 87 -16.17 -20.03 20.03
N ILE A 88 -16.06 -19.60 18.77
CA ILE A 88 -16.13 -20.52 17.62
C ILE A 88 -14.81 -21.30 17.53
N PRO A 89 -14.84 -22.65 17.43
CA PRO A 89 -13.64 -23.45 17.32
C PRO A 89 -12.75 -23.03 16.14
N LEU A 90 -11.42 -23.05 16.33
CA LEU A 90 -10.44 -22.54 15.37
C LEU A 90 -10.65 -23.07 13.94
N LEU A 91 -10.88 -24.37 13.77
CA LEU A 91 -11.04 -24.97 12.45
C LEU A 91 -12.30 -24.46 11.74
N GLN A 92 -13.40 -24.30 12.50
CA GLN A 92 -14.66 -23.74 11.99
C GLN A 92 -14.51 -22.24 11.70
N ALA A 93 -13.80 -21.50 12.55
CA ALA A 93 -13.50 -20.09 12.31
C ALA A 93 -12.70 -19.91 11.01
N LEU A 94 -11.65 -20.71 10.78
CA LEU A 94 -10.87 -20.68 9.54
C LEU A 94 -11.74 -21.00 8.31
N GLN A 95 -12.69 -21.95 8.43
CA GLN A 95 -13.61 -22.29 7.35
C GLN A 95 -14.51 -21.11 6.96
N VAL A 96 -15.19 -20.52 7.94
CA VAL A 96 -16.09 -19.37 7.71
C VAL A 96 -15.31 -18.18 7.16
N VAL A 97 -14.10 -17.95 7.66
CA VAL A 97 -13.22 -16.91 7.14
C VAL A 97 -12.84 -17.18 5.69
N ALA A 98 -12.47 -18.42 5.34
CA ALA A 98 -12.17 -18.82 3.96
C ALA A 98 -13.34 -18.56 3.00
N GLU A 99 -14.57 -18.81 3.42
CA GLU A 99 -15.78 -18.57 2.63
C GLU A 99 -16.07 -17.07 2.41
N SER A 100 -15.74 -16.22 3.39
CA SER A 100 -15.92 -14.77 3.28
C SER A 100 -14.88 -14.07 2.38
N LEU A 101 -13.77 -14.74 2.07
CA LEU A 101 -12.63 -14.15 1.38
C LEU A 101 -12.84 -14.08 -0.15
N LYS A 102 -12.62 -12.88 -0.69
CA LYS A 102 -12.85 -12.62 -2.13
C LYS A 102 -11.73 -13.17 -3.04
N LYS A 103 -10.48 -13.24 -2.56
CA LYS A 103 -9.31 -13.54 -3.40
C LYS A 103 -8.95 -15.02 -3.35
N PRO A 104 -8.97 -15.77 -4.47
CA PRO A 104 -8.60 -17.19 -4.48
C PRO A 104 -7.23 -17.51 -3.88
N ALA A 105 -6.24 -16.63 -4.03
CA ALA A 105 -4.94 -16.81 -3.36
C ALA A 105 -5.05 -16.81 -1.83
N MET A 106 -5.88 -15.92 -1.27
CA MET A 106 -6.09 -15.84 0.18
C MET A 106 -6.92 -17.02 0.68
N VAL A 107 -7.97 -17.42 -0.05
CA VAL A 107 -8.75 -18.63 0.26
C VAL A 107 -7.83 -19.87 0.27
N ALA A 108 -6.95 -20.01 -0.71
CA ALA A 108 -6.01 -21.13 -0.78
C ALA A 108 -5.02 -21.13 0.39
N LEU A 109 -4.56 -19.94 0.82
CA LEU A 109 -3.70 -19.79 1.98
C LEU A 109 -4.41 -20.25 3.26
N VAL A 110 -5.66 -19.82 3.47
CA VAL A 110 -6.46 -20.20 4.65
C VAL A 110 -6.80 -21.69 4.62
N GLN A 111 -7.21 -22.25 3.47
CA GLN A 111 -7.45 -23.69 3.32
C GLN A 111 -6.19 -24.52 3.58
N GLN A 112 -5.00 -24.02 3.23
CA GLN A 112 -3.74 -24.70 3.56
C GLN A 112 -3.52 -24.72 5.07
N MET A 113 -3.74 -23.59 5.75
CA MET A 113 -3.63 -23.52 7.21
C MET A 113 -4.67 -24.42 7.89
N MET A 114 -5.91 -24.47 7.38
CA MET A 114 -6.95 -25.40 7.85
C MET A 114 -6.48 -26.85 7.75
N SER A 115 -5.89 -27.23 6.61
CA SER A 115 -5.39 -28.59 6.40
C SER A 115 -4.23 -28.93 7.33
N ASP A 116 -3.34 -27.96 7.61
CA ASP A 116 -2.23 -28.14 8.55
C ASP A 116 -2.75 -28.34 9.99
N VAL A 117 -3.74 -27.52 10.40
CA VAL A 117 -4.37 -27.60 11.72
C VAL A 117 -5.21 -28.88 11.89
N SER A 118 -5.99 -29.26 10.87
CA SER A 118 -6.77 -30.51 10.90
C SER A 118 -5.87 -31.76 10.92
N ALA A 119 -4.64 -31.65 10.43
CA ALA A 119 -3.62 -32.70 10.50
C ALA A 119 -2.88 -32.72 11.87
N GLY A 120 -3.26 -31.85 12.81
CA GLY A 120 -2.72 -31.80 14.16
C GLY A 120 -1.56 -30.83 14.38
N SER A 121 -1.23 -29.97 13.41
CA SER A 121 -0.27 -28.88 13.66
C SER A 121 -0.93 -27.77 14.49
N SER A 122 -0.15 -27.05 15.31
CA SER A 122 -0.66 -25.83 15.94
C SER A 122 -0.97 -24.75 14.89
N PHE A 123 -1.79 -23.78 15.26
CA PHE A 123 -2.06 -22.63 14.40
C PHE A 123 -0.81 -21.80 14.15
N SER A 124 0.00 -21.60 15.20
CA SER A 124 1.31 -20.94 15.10
C SER A 124 2.24 -21.63 14.09
N ASP A 125 2.28 -22.96 14.07
CA ASP A 125 3.07 -23.72 13.10
C ASP A 125 2.56 -23.55 11.66
N ALA A 126 1.23 -23.57 11.48
CA ALA A 126 0.61 -23.33 10.19
C ALA A 126 0.94 -21.94 9.64
N LEU A 127 0.93 -20.91 10.51
CA LEU A 127 1.33 -19.54 10.17
C LEU A 127 2.83 -19.44 9.87
N ARG A 128 3.68 -20.13 10.64
CA ARG A 128 5.14 -20.14 10.50
C ARG A 128 5.60 -20.69 9.14
N ARG A 129 4.81 -21.59 8.54
CA ARG A 129 5.03 -22.10 7.17
C ARG A 129 4.78 -21.05 6.07
N GLN A 130 4.19 -19.91 6.42
CA GLN A 130 3.79 -18.84 5.50
C GLN A 130 4.48 -17.49 5.82
N PRO A 131 5.83 -17.44 5.92
CA PRO A 131 6.58 -16.27 6.40
C PRO A 131 6.52 -15.05 5.47
N LYS A 132 6.00 -15.21 4.25
CA LYS A 132 5.78 -14.11 3.31
C LYS A 132 4.57 -13.25 3.69
N HIS A 133 3.65 -13.78 4.50
CA HIS A 133 2.36 -13.18 4.80
C HIS A 133 2.20 -12.90 6.28
N PHE A 134 2.76 -13.74 7.13
CA PHE A 134 2.76 -13.59 8.58
C PHE A 134 4.19 -13.34 9.06
N ASP A 135 4.38 -12.21 9.75
CA ASP A 135 5.66 -11.85 10.36
C ASP A 135 5.88 -12.62 11.66
N ARG A 136 7.10 -12.53 12.21
CA ARG A 136 7.47 -13.23 13.44
C ARG A 136 6.60 -12.81 14.62
N LEU A 137 6.28 -11.53 14.73
CA LEU A 137 5.39 -11.02 15.77
C LEU A 137 4.02 -11.70 15.73
N PHE A 138 3.40 -11.80 14.55
CA PHE A 138 2.11 -12.49 14.38
C PHE A 138 2.22 -13.93 14.87
N VAL A 139 3.24 -14.67 14.42
CA VAL A 139 3.43 -16.08 14.78
C VAL A 139 3.65 -16.23 16.29
N ASN A 140 4.56 -15.46 16.88
CA ASN A 140 4.90 -15.54 18.31
C ASN A 140 3.70 -15.17 19.20
N LEU A 141 2.89 -14.20 18.78
CA LEU A 141 1.67 -13.82 19.51
C LEU A 141 0.61 -14.91 19.49
N VAL A 142 0.42 -15.54 18.34
CA VAL A 142 -0.48 -16.69 18.23
C VAL A 142 0.03 -17.84 19.08
N GLU A 143 1.33 -18.15 19.00
CA GLU A 143 1.96 -19.23 19.79
C GLU A 143 1.78 -19.01 21.30
N ALA A 144 2.03 -17.80 21.80
CA ALA A 144 1.80 -17.44 23.19
C ALA A 144 0.31 -17.56 23.57
N GLY A 145 -0.59 -17.14 22.68
CA GLY A 145 -2.03 -17.26 22.87
C GLY A 145 -2.52 -18.71 22.91
N GLU A 146 -1.95 -19.58 22.06
CA GLU A 146 -2.26 -21.01 22.06
C GLU A 146 -1.80 -21.70 23.35
N GLN A 147 -0.57 -21.40 23.80
CA GLN A 147 -0.01 -21.98 25.03
C GLN A 147 -0.73 -21.51 26.29
N ALA A 148 -1.13 -20.22 26.33
CA ALA A 148 -1.79 -19.61 27.48
C ALA A 148 -3.33 -19.74 27.46
N GLY A 149 -3.91 -20.31 26.41
CA GLY A 149 -5.37 -20.35 26.22
C GLY A 149 -6.02 -18.97 26.03
N ALA A 150 -5.24 -17.96 25.64
CA ALA A 150 -5.64 -16.56 25.47
C ALA A 150 -5.57 -16.11 23.99
N LEU A 151 -5.87 -17.04 23.07
CA LEU A 151 -5.78 -16.82 21.62
C LEU A 151 -6.70 -15.68 21.15
N ASP A 152 -7.87 -15.53 21.76
CA ASP A 152 -8.83 -14.45 21.50
C ASP A 152 -8.19 -13.07 21.74
N GLN A 153 -7.53 -12.89 22.89
CA GLN A 153 -6.87 -11.63 23.26
C GLN A 153 -5.69 -11.33 22.34
N MET A 154 -4.88 -12.35 22.03
CA MET A 154 -3.71 -12.17 21.17
C MET A 154 -4.10 -11.85 19.74
N LEU A 155 -5.13 -12.51 19.19
CA LEU A 155 -5.65 -12.19 17.87
C LEU A 155 -6.26 -10.79 17.81
N ASP A 156 -6.95 -10.33 18.85
CA ASP A 156 -7.49 -8.97 18.90
C ASP A 156 -6.38 -7.90 18.91
N ARG A 157 -5.31 -8.14 19.67
CA ARG A 157 -4.10 -7.28 19.64
C ARG A 157 -3.48 -7.24 18.24
N ILE A 158 -3.32 -8.39 17.60
CA ILE A 158 -2.78 -8.48 16.23
C ILE A 158 -3.67 -7.74 15.24
N ALA A 159 -4.99 -7.96 15.30
CA ALA A 159 -5.96 -7.32 14.42
C ALA A 159 -5.90 -5.79 14.55
N THR A 160 -5.95 -5.29 15.78
CA THR A 160 -5.87 -3.85 16.08
C THR A 160 -4.55 -3.25 15.60
N TYR A 161 -3.43 -3.95 15.80
CA TYR A 161 -2.13 -3.53 15.28
C TYR A 161 -2.13 -3.44 13.74
N LYS A 162 -2.60 -4.48 13.04
CA LYS A 162 -2.66 -4.50 11.57
C LYS A 162 -3.58 -3.42 11.01
N GLU A 163 -4.70 -3.13 11.68
CA GLU A 163 -5.63 -2.06 11.31
C GLU A 163 -5.00 -0.67 11.44
N LYS A 164 -4.29 -0.40 12.54
CA LYS A 164 -3.57 0.87 12.72
C LYS A 164 -2.50 1.06 11.64
N VAL A 165 -1.69 0.03 11.36
CA VAL A 165 -0.64 0.11 10.33
C VAL A 165 -1.23 0.32 8.92
N GLU A 166 -2.27 -0.43 8.55
CA GLU A 166 -2.88 -0.31 7.23
C GLU A 166 -3.67 0.99 7.08
N SER A 167 -4.33 1.47 8.14
CA SER A 167 -5.03 2.76 8.11
C SER A 167 -4.05 3.93 7.90
N LEU A 168 -2.94 3.98 8.66
CA LEU A 168 -1.88 4.98 8.47
C LEU A 168 -1.33 4.95 7.05
N LYS A 169 -1.05 3.76 6.51
CA LYS A 169 -0.56 3.60 5.13
C LYS A 169 -1.59 4.04 4.08
N SER A 170 -2.86 3.71 4.29
CA SER A 170 -3.96 4.08 3.41
C SER A 170 -4.17 5.59 3.38
N ARG A 171 -4.10 6.26 4.54
CA ARG A 171 -4.19 7.73 4.66
C ARG A 171 -3.09 8.42 3.86
N VAL A 172 -1.82 8.05 4.10
CA VAL A 172 -0.68 8.60 3.35
C VAL A 172 -0.85 8.36 1.84
N LYS A 173 -1.29 7.17 1.44
CA LYS A 173 -1.51 6.86 0.01
C LYS A 173 -2.64 7.69 -0.60
N LYS A 174 -3.75 7.88 0.11
CA LYS A 174 -4.90 8.69 -0.34
C LYS A 174 -4.51 10.15 -0.50
N ALA A 175 -3.76 10.69 0.46
CA ALA A 175 -3.22 12.06 0.44
C ALA A 175 -2.42 12.36 -0.82
N LEU A 176 -1.64 11.38 -1.30
CA LEU A 176 -0.80 11.53 -2.49
C LEU A 176 -1.54 11.23 -3.80
N TRP A 177 -2.62 10.45 -3.76
CA TRP A 177 -3.37 10.04 -4.95
C TRP A 177 -4.12 11.22 -5.58
N TYR A 178 -4.85 11.99 -4.77
CA TYR A 178 -5.66 13.10 -5.26
C TYR A 178 -4.84 14.16 -6.01
N PRO A 179 -3.72 14.69 -5.46
CA PRO A 179 -2.84 15.61 -6.17
C PRO A 179 -2.33 15.08 -7.50
N SER A 180 -1.89 13.82 -7.50
CA SER A 180 -1.33 13.17 -8.68
C SER A 180 -2.38 13.02 -9.78
N ALA A 181 -3.62 12.67 -9.42
CA ALA A 181 -4.72 12.50 -10.36
C ALA A 181 -5.12 13.83 -11.02
N VAL A 182 -5.29 14.89 -10.23
CA VAL A 182 -5.69 16.20 -10.75
C VAL A 182 -4.58 16.82 -11.59
N LEU A 183 -3.32 16.72 -11.17
CA LEU A 183 -2.18 17.18 -11.97
C LEU A 183 -2.09 16.44 -13.31
N LEU A 184 -2.33 15.13 -13.31
CA LEU A 184 -2.32 14.31 -14.53
C LEU A 184 -3.45 14.73 -15.50
N ILE A 185 -4.66 14.98 -14.99
CA ILE A 185 -5.76 15.50 -15.80
C ILE A 185 -5.43 16.89 -16.33
N GLY A 186 -4.92 17.78 -15.47
CA GLY A 186 -4.55 19.15 -15.85
C GLY A 186 -3.50 19.19 -16.96
N VAL A 187 -2.40 18.44 -16.80
CA VAL A 187 -1.38 18.28 -17.83
C VAL A 187 -1.96 17.67 -19.10
N GLY A 188 -2.88 16.70 -18.98
CA GLY A 188 -3.58 16.10 -20.13
C GLY A 188 -4.41 17.11 -20.90
N VAL A 189 -5.18 17.97 -20.22
CA VAL A 189 -5.98 19.04 -20.82
C VAL A 189 -5.07 20.08 -21.49
N THR A 190 -4.01 20.53 -20.80
CA THR A 190 -3.05 21.48 -21.38
C THR A 190 -2.37 20.90 -22.62
N MET A 191 -1.97 19.63 -22.59
CA MET A 191 -1.38 18.95 -23.76
C MET A 191 -2.38 18.84 -24.91
N LEU A 192 -3.66 18.56 -24.64
CA LEU A 192 -4.71 18.55 -25.66
C LEU A 192 -4.86 19.92 -26.32
N LEU A 193 -4.90 21.00 -25.53
CA LEU A 193 -4.98 22.36 -26.06
C LEU A 193 -3.77 22.70 -26.94
N LEU A 194 -2.56 22.40 -26.47
CA LEU A 194 -1.33 22.65 -27.21
C LEU A 194 -1.24 21.81 -28.49
N ILE A 195 -1.63 20.53 -28.49
CA ILE A 195 -1.45 19.64 -29.65
C ILE A 195 -2.54 19.81 -30.71
N LYS A 196 -3.76 20.19 -30.31
CA LYS A 196 -4.92 20.23 -31.21
C LYS A 196 -5.48 21.62 -31.44
N VAL A 197 -5.59 22.41 -30.38
CA VAL A 197 -6.36 23.67 -30.44
C VAL A 197 -5.48 24.83 -30.88
N VAL A 198 -4.28 24.97 -30.32
CA VAL A 198 -3.33 26.04 -30.68
C VAL A 198 -2.93 26.00 -32.18
N PRO A 199 -2.62 24.84 -32.79
CA PRO A 199 -2.20 24.79 -34.20
C PRO A 199 -3.32 25.17 -35.17
N GLU A 200 -4.57 24.85 -34.80
CA GLU A 200 -5.72 25.20 -35.62
C GLU A 200 -5.88 26.72 -35.67
N PHE A 201 -5.69 27.42 -34.54
CA PHE A 201 -5.69 28.88 -34.49
C PHE A 201 -4.48 29.49 -35.19
N ASP A 202 -3.29 28.90 -35.04
CA ASP A 202 -2.09 29.35 -35.74
C ASP A 202 -2.29 29.36 -37.26
N SER A 203 -2.81 28.26 -37.81
CA SER A 203 -3.14 28.14 -39.24
C SER A 203 -4.21 29.14 -39.71
N MET A 204 -5.14 29.52 -38.83
CA MET A 204 -6.12 30.57 -39.11
C MET A 204 -5.43 31.94 -39.20
N PHE A 205 -4.50 32.25 -38.29
CA PHE A 205 -3.83 33.56 -38.27
C PHE A 205 -2.80 33.74 -39.39
N ASP A 206 -2.10 32.67 -39.79
CA ASP A 206 -1.21 32.68 -40.96
C ASP A 206 -1.94 33.14 -42.23
N SER A 207 -3.23 32.83 -42.35
CA SER A 207 -4.06 33.26 -43.50
C SER A 207 -4.35 34.76 -43.54
N PHE A 208 -4.22 35.46 -42.40
CA PHE A 208 -4.41 36.91 -42.29
C PHE A 208 -3.11 37.73 -42.49
N GLY A 209 -1.94 37.07 -42.57
CA GLY A 209 -0.66 37.73 -42.88
C GLY A 209 -0.16 38.71 -41.81
N ALA A 210 -0.63 38.60 -40.56
CA ALA A 210 -0.23 39.45 -39.45
C ALA A 210 0.78 38.74 -38.53
N GLU A 211 1.78 39.48 -38.03
CA GLU A 211 2.74 38.93 -37.07
C GLU A 211 2.06 38.64 -35.73
N LEU A 212 2.30 37.43 -35.20
CA LEU A 212 1.73 37.02 -33.92
C LEU A 212 2.38 37.78 -32.75
N PRO A 213 1.60 38.21 -31.75
CA PRO A 213 2.15 38.78 -30.52
C PRO A 213 3.09 37.81 -29.80
N ALA A 214 4.08 38.35 -29.08
CA ALA A 214 5.12 37.53 -28.41
C ALA A 214 4.57 36.42 -27.49
N LEU A 215 3.47 36.69 -26.76
CA LEU A 215 2.81 35.70 -25.90
C LEU A 215 2.21 34.55 -26.72
N THR A 216 1.55 34.87 -27.85
CA THR A 216 0.97 33.89 -28.78
C THR A 216 2.06 33.07 -29.45
N GLN A 217 3.13 33.72 -29.93
CA GLN A 217 4.26 33.02 -30.54
C GLN A 217 4.93 32.04 -29.57
N MET A 218 5.05 32.40 -28.28
CA MET A 218 5.58 31.48 -27.27
C MET A 218 4.69 30.24 -27.11
N THR A 219 3.36 30.42 -27.10
CA THR A 219 2.41 29.31 -27.02
C THR A 219 2.46 28.42 -28.26
N VAL A 220 2.59 29.00 -29.47
CA VAL A 220 2.75 28.26 -30.73
C VAL A 220 4.04 27.44 -30.72
N ASN A 221 5.17 28.03 -30.30
CA ASN A 221 6.44 27.32 -30.17
C ASN A 221 6.36 26.14 -29.17
N LEU A 222 5.65 26.32 -28.04
CA LEU A 222 5.39 25.26 -27.07
C LEU A 222 4.49 24.16 -27.65
N SER A 223 3.49 24.56 -28.44
CA SER A 223 2.61 23.66 -29.17
C SER A 223 3.39 22.81 -30.17
N ASP A 224 4.29 23.39 -30.97
CA ASP A 224 5.12 22.65 -31.92
C ASP A 224 6.04 21.65 -31.22
N LEU A 225 6.65 22.06 -30.11
CA LEU A 225 7.45 21.17 -29.28
C LEU A 225 6.60 20.01 -28.74
N ALA A 226 5.39 20.32 -28.24
CA ALA A 226 4.47 19.31 -27.74
C ALA A 226 4.04 18.34 -28.84
N GLN A 227 3.60 18.83 -30.01
CA GLN A 227 3.21 17.99 -31.15
C GLN A 227 4.32 17.06 -31.61
N ARG A 228 5.56 17.55 -31.67
CA ARG A 228 6.71 16.76 -32.14
C ARG A 228 7.18 15.75 -31.11
N PHE A 229 7.16 16.09 -29.82
CA PHE A 229 7.81 15.31 -28.77
C PHE A 229 6.88 14.62 -27.77
N TRP A 230 5.56 14.82 -27.78
CA TRP A 230 4.68 14.26 -26.74
C TRP A 230 4.73 12.74 -26.64
N LEU A 231 4.82 12.01 -27.76
CA LEU A 231 4.95 10.54 -27.74
C LEU A 231 6.30 10.11 -27.15
N TYR A 232 7.38 10.79 -27.51
CA TYR A 232 8.72 10.53 -26.96
C TYR A 232 8.78 10.90 -25.48
N ALA A 233 8.17 12.01 -25.07
CA ALA A 233 8.07 12.44 -23.68
C ALA A 233 7.26 11.43 -22.84
N LEU A 234 6.10 10.99 -23.35
CA LEU A 234 5.29 9.96 -22.69
C LEU A 234 6.05 8.64 -22.56
N GLY A 235 6.70 8.20 -23.65
CA GLY A 235 7.57 7.01 -23.66
C GLY A 235 8.73 7.13 -22.68
N ALA A 236 9.39 8.29 -22.62
CA ALA A 236 10.49 8.58 -21.71
C ALA A 236 10.05 8.57 -20.25
N VAL A 237 8.89 9.15 -19.93
CA VAL A 237 8.32 9.11 -18.57
C VAL A 237 7.99 7.66 -18.18
N LEU A 238 7.32 6.91 -19.07
CA LEU A 238 6.97 5.51 -18.80
C LEU A 238 8.23 4.66 -18.60
N ALA A 239 9.21 4.79 -19.48
CA ALA A 239 10.48 4.08 -19.41
C ALA A 239 11.23 4.45 -18.13
N SER A 240 11.29 5.74 -17.77
CA SER A 240 11.94 6.21 -16.54
C SER A 240 11.29 5.61 -15.29
N VAL A 241 9.96 5.59 -15.21
CA VAL A 241 9.24 4.99 -14.08
C VAL A 241 9.50 3.47 -13.99
N LEU A 242 9.48 2.77 -15.12
CA LEU A 242 9.73 1.32 -15.16
C LEU A 242 11.18 0.98 -14.79
N LEU A 243 12.14 1.72 -15.35
CA LEU A 243 13.57 1.56 -15.05
C LEU A 243 13.88 1.88 -13.59
N LEU A 244 13.33 2.96 -13.05
CA LEU A 244 13.49 3.33 -11.64
C LEU A 244 12.92 2.23 -10.73
N LYS A 245 11.70 1.75 -11.02
CA LYS A 245 11.07 0.66 -10.27
C LYS A 245 11.90 -0.62 -10.34
N GLN A 246 12.46 -0.95 -11.50
CA GLN A 246 13.31 -2.12 -11.67
C GLN A 246 14.65 -1.96 -10.94
N ALA A 247 15.24 -0.77 -10.97
CA ALA A 247 16.48 -0.45 -10.29
C ALA A 247 16.33 -0.51 -8.76
N ILE A 248 15.24 0.05 -8.22
CA ILE A 248 14.89 -0.02 -6.79
C ILE A 248 14.70 -1.48 -6.35
N ASN A 249 14.00 -2.29 -7.15
CA ASN A 249 13.76 -3.70 -6.81
C ASN A 249 15.01 -4.58 -6.92
N ARG A 250 15.97 -4.22 -7.80
CA ARG A 250 17.20 -5.01 -8.00
C ARG A 250 18.34 -4.61 -7.06
N SER A 251 18.45 -3.33 -6.69
CA SER A 251 19.60 -2.82 -5.96
C SER A 251 19.20 -2.18 -4.62
N PRO A 252 19.61 -2.77 -3.48
CA PRO A 252 19.40 -2.18 -2.15
C PRO A 252 19.99 -0.77 -2.02
N LYS A 253 21.13 -0.50 -2.68
CA LYS A 253 21.77 0.84 -2.68
C LYS A 253 20.90 1.88 -3.38
N VAL A 254 20.29 1.52 -4.51
CA VAL A 254 19.37 2.41 -5.25
C VAL A 254 18.10 2.64 -4.46
N ALA A 255 17.53 1.59 -3.86
CA ALA A 255 16.37 1.70 -2.98
C ALA A 255 16.64 2.67 -1.81
N TYR A 256 17.79 2.53 -1.14
CA TYR A 256 18.19 3.43 -0.06
C TYR A 256 18.31 4.88 -0.52
N ARG A 257 18.98 5.12 -1.66
CA ARG A 257 19.14 6.48 -2.21
C ARG A 257 17.80 7.10 -2.59
N ALA A 258 16.92 6.36 -3.26
CA ALA A 258 15.59 6.83 -3.63
C ALA A 258 14.78 7.21 -2.39
N HIS A 259 14.77 6.35 -1.37
CA HIS A 259 14.09 6.63 -0.11
C HIS A 259 14.69 7.82 0.64
N SER A 260 16.01 8.01 0.59
CA SER A 260 16.70 9.16 1.18
C SER A 260 16.36 10.46 0.46
N VAL A 261 16.24 10.44 -0.87
CA VAL A 261 15.80 11.62 -1.65
C VAL A 261 14.34 11.95 -1.32
N MET A 262 13.46 10.95 -1.23
CA MET A 262 12.05 11.17 -0.86
C MET A 262 11.89 11.85 0.51
N LEU A 263 12.75 11.52 1.47
CA LEU A 263 12.77 12.15 2.80
C LEU A 263 13.20 13.63 2.76
N ARG A 264 13.90 14.08 1.72
CA ARG A 264 14.33 15.47 1.55
C ARG A 264 13.33 16.34 0.79
N LEU A 265 12.27 15.74 0.23
CA LEU A 265 11.26 16.51 -0.49
C LEU A 265 10.47 17.39 0.48
N PRO A 266 10.19 18.66 0.14
CA PRO A 266 9.38 19.52 0.98
C PRO A 266 7.99 18.92 1.14
N ILE A 267 7.41 19.06 2.33
CA ILE A 267 6.09 18.54 2.75
C ILE A 267 6.03 17.00 2.81
N VAL A 268 6.32 16.29 1.72
CA VAL A 268 6.28 14.82 1.64
C VAL A 268 7.33 14.19 2.55
N GLY A 269 8.54 14.75 2.59
CA GLY A 269 9.63 14.24 3.43
C GLY A 269 9.28 14.24 4.91
N ASP A 270 8.67 15.32 5.39
CA ASP A 270 8.21 15.47 6.78
C ASP A 270 7.14 14.42 7.14
N ILE A 271 6.15 14.22 6.26
CA ILE A 271 5.12 13.17 6.43
C ILE A 271 5.78 11.78 6.48
N LEU A 272 6.75 11.51 5.62
CA LEU A 272 7.45 10.22 5.58
C LEU A 272 8.31 9.99 6.83
N HIS A 273 8.99 11.02 7.34
CA HIS A 273 9.74 10.97 8.59
C HIS A 273 8.81 10.62 9.76
N LYS A 274 7.74 11.40 9.95
CA LYS A 274 6.76 11.18 11.03
C LYS A 274 6.08 9.81 10.91
N SER A 275 5.70 9.40 9.69
CA SER A 275 5.09 8.08 9.46
C SER A 275 6.04 6.92 9.78
N ALA A 276 7.34 7.06 9.49
CA ALA A 276 8.33 6.05 9.84
C ALA A 276 8.50 5.91 11.36
N VAL A 277 8.56 7.03 12.08
CA VAL A 277 8.65 7.07 13.55
C VAL A 277 7.38 6.50 14.20
N ALA A 278 6.19 6.88 13.71
CA ALA A 278 4.91 6.35 14.16
C ALA A 278 4.85 4.81 14.04
N ARG A 279 5.20 4.27 12.85
CA ARG A 279 5.19 2.81 12.63
C ARG A 279 6.23 2.09 13.47
N PHE A 280 7.42 2.67 13.62
CA PHE A 280 8.45 2.15 14.51
C PHE A 280 7.92 2.04 15.95
N ALA A 281 7.44 3.16 16.51
CA ALA A 281 6.98 3.23 17.88
C ALA A 281 5.76 2.31 18.12
N ARG A 282 4.78 2.31 17.20
CA ARG A 282 3.60 1.44 17.29
C ARG A 282 3.98 -0.04 17.30
N THR A 283 4.87 -0.43 16.39
CA THR A 283 5.32 -1.82 16.27
C THR A 283 6.09 -2.23 17.51
N LEU A 284 7.03 -1.39 17.96
CA LEU A 284 7.82 -1.69 19.15
C LEU A 284 6.95 -1.77 20.41
N ALA A 285 6.03 -0.81 20.60
CA ALA A 285 5.06 -0.82 21.71
C ALA A 285 4.24 -2.12 21.75
N THR A 286 3.72 -2.54 20.59
CA THR A 286 2.92 -3.76 20.49
C THR A 286 3.75 -4.99 20.76
N THR A 287 4.95 -5.09 20.17
CA THR A 287 5.85 -6.24 20.40
C THR A 287 6.25 -6.36 21.87
N PHE A 288 6.58 -5.23 22.50
CA PHE A 288 7.07 -5.19 23.88
C PHE A 288 5.94 -5.47 24.89
N ALA A 289 4.75 -4.88 24.70
CA ALA A 289 3.56 -5.16 25.53
C ALA A 289 3.06 -6.62 25.40
N SER A 290 3.54 -7.32 24.39
CA SER A 290 3.28 -8.74 24.14
C SER A 290 4.37 -9.66 24.69
N GLY A 291 5.34 -9.12 25.45
CA GLY A 291 6.42 -9.89 26.06
C GLY A 291 7.50 -10.34 25.08
N VAL A 292 7.49 -9.86 23.83
CA VAL A 292 8.55 -10.16 22.87
C VAL A 292 9.83 -9.46 23.30
N PRO A 293 10.99 -10.14 23.36
CA PRO A 293 12.25 -9.51 23.74
C PRO A 293 12.57 -8.28 22.88
N LEU A 294 13.10 -7.23 23.50
CA LEU A 294 13.31 -5.93 22.85
C LEU A 294 14.08 -6.02 21.53
N VAL A 295 15.13 -6.85 21.47
CA VAL A 295 15.95 -7.05 20.26
C VAL A 295 15.16 -7.69 19.10
N GLU A 296 14.19 -8.56 19.39
CA GLU A 296 13.28 -9.15 18.40
C GLU A 296 12.15 -8.18 18.03
N GLY A 297 11.67 -7.38 19.00
CA GLY A 297 10.77 -6.26 18.76
C GLY A 297 11.35 -5.23 17.78
N LEU A 298 12.64 -4.86 17.96
CA LEU A 298 13.36 -3.95 17.07
C LEU A 298 13.55 -4.54 15.66
N ASP A 299 13.78 -5.85 15.53
CA ASP A 299 13.84 -6.54 14.23
C ASP A 299 12.51 -6.36 13.48
N THR A 300 11.39 -6.58 14.17
CA THR A 300 10.05 -6.38 13.61
C THR A 300 9.78 -4.92 13.27
N ALA A 301 10.14 -4.00 14.17
CA ALA A 301 9.94 -2.57 13.98
C ALA A 301 10.75 -2.03 12.79
N SER A 302 11.96 -2.57 12.52
CA SER A 302 12.79 -2.16 11.39
C SER A 302 12.08 -2.35 10.05
N GLY A 303 11.45 -3.52 9.84
CA GLY A 303 10.69 -3.84 8.64
C GLY A 303 9.37 -3.06 8.54
N ALA A 304 8.82 -2.60 9.65
CA ALA A 304 7.56 -1.86 9.70
C ALA A 304 7.70 -0.36 9.38
N THR A 305 8.91 0.22 9.50
CA THR A 305 9.15 1.66 9.24
C THR A 305 8.70 2.12 7.85
N GLY A 306 8.75 1.24 6.86
CA GLY A 306 8.35 1.53 5.47
C GLY A 306 9.32 2.43 4.71
N ASN A 307 10.46 2.80 5.29
CA ASN A 307 11.51 3.57 4.63
C ASN A 307 12.89 2.93 4.89
N LYS A 308 13.68 2.69 3.84
CA LYS A 308 14.99 2.02 3.94
C LYS A 308 16.04 2.78 4.77
N VAL A 309 15.90 4.10 4.92
CA VAL A 309 16.77 4.91 5.80
C VAL A 309 16.46 4.59 7.27
N TYR A 310 15.18 4.58 7.64
CA TYR A 310 14.74 4.23 8.99
C TYR A 310 14.92 2.75 9.30
N GLU A 311 14.67 1.86 8.34
CA GLU A 311 14.95 0.42 8.48
C GLU A 311 16.41 0.19 8.89
N ARG A 312 17.36 0.83 8.19
CA ARG A 312 18.79 0.75 8.52
C ARG A 312 19.11 1.34 9.89
N ALA A 313 18.50 2.49 10.24
CA ALA A 313 18.69 3.11 11.55
C ALA A 313 18.21 2.18 12.68
N VAL A 314 17.00 1.60 12.55
CA VAL A 314 16.48 0.66 13.54
C VAL A 314 17.30 -0.63 13.59
N THR A 315 17.79 -1.15 12.46
CA THR A 315 18.70 -2.30 12.44
C THR A 315 20.00 -2.00 13.18
N GLN A 316 20.55 -0.79 13.05
CA GLN A 316 21.72 -0.37 13.82
C GLN A 316 21.39 -0.27 15.32
N THR A 317 20.31 0.42 15.68
CA THR A 317 19.82 0.50 17.07
C THR A 317 19.63 -0.89 17.68
N ARG A 318 19.09 -1.85 16.93
CA ARG A 318 18.98 -3.25 17.35
C ARG A 318 20.33 -3.87 17.69
N HIS A 319 21.35 -3.64 16.84
CA HIS A 319 22.68 -4.19 17.06
C HIS A 319 23.30 -3.60 18.34
N ASP A 320 23.20 -2.29 18.51
CA ASP A 320 23.73 -1.56 19.65
C ASP A 320 23.06 -2.01 20.97
N VAL A 321 21.73 -2.13 20.97
CA VAL A 321 20.97 -2.65 22.12
C VAL A 321 21.32 -4.10 22.43
N ALA A 322 21.55 -4.94 21.41
CA ALA A 322 21.99 -6.32 21.62
C ALA A 322 23.40 -6.40 22.25
N THR A 323 24.22 -5.35 22.13
CA THR A 323 25.53 -5.24 22.81
C THR A 323 25.44 -4.63 24.21
N GLY A 324 24.22 -4.34 24.70
CA GLY A 324 23.98 -3.82 26.05
C GLY A 324 23.82 -2.30 26.14
N GLN A 325 23.76 -1.59 25.02
CA GLN A 325 23.51 -0.15 25.03
C GLN A 325 22.04 0.17 25.31
N GLN A 326 21.78 1.25 26.04
CA GLN A 326 20.42 1.75 26.28
C GLN A 326 19.75 2.15 24.96
N LEU A 327 18.46 1.86 24.84
CA LEU A 327 17.67 2.06 23.62
C LEU A 327 17.64 3.53 23.21
N HIS A 328 17.37 4.45 24.14
CA HIS A 328 17.30 5.87 23.82
C HIS A 328 18.64 6.40 23.30
N PHE A 329 19.76 5.92 23.86
CA PHE A 329 21.10 6.30 23.41
C PHE A 329 21.37 5.76 22.01
N ALA A 330 21.10 4.48 21.76
CA ALA A 330 21.26 3.86 20.46
C ALA A 330 20.39 4.54 19.38
N MET A 331 19.18 4.98 19.73
CA MET A 331 18.34 5.79 18.83
C MET A 331 18.99 7.14 18.51
N ARG A 332 19.51 7.84 19.52
CA ARG A 332 20.16 9.15 19.35
C ARG A 332 21.36 9.07 18.41
N MET A 333 22.17 8.03 18.52
CA MET A 333 23.37 7.83 17.67
C MET A 333 23.05 7.73 16.18
N THR A 334 21.83 7.32 15.81
CA THR A 334 21.44 7.23 14.40
C THR A 334 21.09 8.58 13.76
N ASN A 335 20.81 9.61 14.56
CA ASN A 335 20.34 10.94 14.12
C ASN A 335 19.09 10.94 13.22
N GLN A 336 18.31 9.85 13.19
CA GLN A 336 17.06 9.77 12.41
C GLN A 336 15.82 9.99 13.25
N PHE A 337 15.91 9.76 14.56
CA PHE A 337 14.77 9.90 15.46
C PHE A 337 14.65 11.34 15.97
N PRO A 338 13.44 11.90 15.99
CA PRO A 338 13.21 13.23 16.53
C PRO A 338 13.47 13.27 18.05
N PRO A 339 13.90 14.42 18.61
CA PRO A 339 14.25 14.53 20.03
C PRO A 339 13.14 14.06 20.98
N LEU A 340 11.88 14.40 20.68
CA LEU A 340 10.73 13.99 21.48
C LEU A 340 10.60 12.47 21.58
N ALA A 341 10.76 11.74 20.46
CA ALA A 341 10.71 10.28 20.47
C ALA A 341 11.82 9.68 21.33
N VAL A 342 13.06 10.20 21.19
CA VAL A 342 14.21 9.76 21.99
C VAL A 342 13.99 10.04 23.47
N GLN A 343 13.46 11.22 23.81
CA GLN A 343 13.20 11.62 25.20
C GLN A 343 12.13 10.76 25.85
N MET A 344 11.02 10.50 25.17
CA MET A 344 9.96 9.63 25.68
C MET A 344 10.46 8.20 25.91
N VAL A 345 11.31 7.69 25.01
CA VAL A 345 11.96 6.39 25.20
C VAL A 345 12.92 6.39 26.39
N SER A 346 13.69 7.46 26.59
CA SER A 346 14.57 7.63 27.76
C SER A 346 13.76 7.54 29.06
N ILE A 347 12.66 8.31 29.16
CA ILE A 347 11.78 8.32 30.32
C ILE A 347 11.17 6.93 30.55
N GLY A 348 10.70 6.28 29.48
CA GLY A 348 10.11 4.94 29.58
C GLY A 348 11.10 3.86 29.97
N GLU A 349 12.35 3.96 29.52
CA GLU A 349 13.44 3.04 29.85
C GLU A 349 13.88 3.20 31.32
N GLU A 350 13.99 4.44 31.82
CA GLU A 350 14.31 4.73 33.22
C GLU A 350 13.18 4.37 34.19
N ALA A 351 11.94 4.67 33.81
CA ALA A 351 10.76 4.42 34.65
C ALA A 351 10.17 3.00 34.50
N GLY A 352 10.77 2.14 33.66
CA GLY A 352 10.27 0.79 33.40
C GLY A 352 8.91 0.74 32.70
N SER A 353 8.49 1.83 32.04
CA SER A 353 7.18 2.00 31.38
C SER A 353 7.33 2.29 29.88
N LEU A 354 8.26 1.58 29.24
CA LEU A 354 8.63 1.76 27.84
C LEU A 354 7.43 1.52 26.90
N ASP A 355 6.56 0.56 27.21
CA ASP A 355 5.33 0.29 26.48
C ASP A 355 4.38 1.50 26.42
N ALA A 356 4.16 2.17 27.57
CA ALA A 356 3.31 3.34 27.67
C ALA A 356 3.90 4.51 26.88
N MET A 357 5.21 4.76 27.04
CA MET A 357 5.88 5.86 26.34
C MET A 357 5.95 5.63 24.83
N LEU A 358 6.23 4.41 24.36
CA LEU A 358 6.19 4.08 22.93
C LEU A 358 4.79 4.23 22.33
N ASN A 359 3.73 3.89 23.07
CA ASN A 359 2.37 4.14 22.61
C ASN A 359 2.09 5.64 22.48
N ARG A 360 2.54 6.48 23.42
CA ARG A 360 2.40 7.94 23.32
C ARG A 360 3.15 8.52 22.12
N VAL A 361 4.37 8.04 21.87
CA VAL A 361 5.13 8.42 20.66
C VAL A 361 4.37 8.01 19.39
N ALA A 362 3.82 6.79 19.37
CA ALA A 362 3.04 6.31 18.23
C ALA A 362 1.80 7.17 17.98
N ASP A 363 0.97 7.40 19.00
CA ASP A 363 -0.26 8.20 18.91
C ASP A 363 0.04 9.63 18.44
N TYR A 364 1.05 10.27 19.05
CA TYR A 364 1.45 11.63 18.69
C TYR A 364 1.90 11.76 17.24
N TYR A 365 2.76 10.86 16.75
CA TYR A 365 3.23 10.93 15.36
C TYR A 365 2.20 10.43 14.34
N GLU A 366 1.25 9.56 14.74
CA GLU A 366 0.07 9.23 13.92
C GLU A 366 -0.81 10.47 13.72
N GLU A 367 -1.09 11.22 14.79
CA GLU A 367 -1.87 12.46 14.74
C GLU A 367 -1.16 13.56 13.92
N GLU A 368 0.15 13.74 14.11
CA GLU A 368 0.94 14.67 13.30
C GLU A 368 0.91 14.30 11.80
N VAL A 369 0.92 13.01 11.46
CA VAL A 369 0.76 12.57 10.06
C VAL A 369 -0.62 12.92 9.53
N ASP A 370 -1.67 12.67 10.30
CA ASP A 370 -3.05 12.99 9.92
C ASP A 370 -3.23 14.50 9.69
N ASN A 371 -2.78 15.33 10.62
CA ASN A 371 -2.83 16.79 10.50
C ASN A 371 -2.09 17.30 9.26
N LYS A 372 -0.91 16.74 8.95
CA LYS A 372 -0.15 17.14 7.76
C LYS A 372 -0.80 16.68 6.46
N VAL A 373 -1.42 15.49 6.45
CA VAL A 373 -2.18 14.97 5.31
C VAL A 373 -3.39 15.85 5.00
N ASP A 374 -4.13 16.25 6.04
CA ASP A 374 -5.31 17.09 5.89
C ASP A 374 -4.94 18.51 5.43
N ALA A 375 -3.90 19.11 6.03
CA ALA A 375 -3.37 20.40 5.61
C ALA A 375 -2.87 20.38 4.15
N LEU A 376 -2.15 19.33 3.74
CA LEU A 376 -1.71 19.16 2.36
C LEU A 376 -2.93 19.12 1.42
N THR A 377 -3.95 18.33 1.75
CA THR A 377 -5.15 18.18 0.92
C THR A 377 -5.89 19.52 0.76
N SER A 378 -6.01 20.30 1.84
CA SER A 378 -6.66 21.62 1.82
C SER A 378 -5.88 22.65 0.99
N LEU A 379 -4.55 22.69 1.09
CA LEU A 379 -3.71 23.64 0.33
C LEU A 379 -3.60 23.30 -1.16
N MET A 380 -3.81 22.03 -1.53
CA MET A 380 -3.71 21.58 -2.91
C MET A 380 -4.80 22.16 -3.79
N GLU A 381 -6.02 22.33 -3.29
CA GLU A 381 -7.15 22.84 -4.09
C GLU A 381 -6.91 24.27 -4.61
N PRO A 382 -6.58 25.27 -3.77
CA PRO A 382 -6.22 26.61 -4.26
C PRO A 382 -5.01 26.60 -5.20
N LEU A 383 -3.97 25.83 -4.87
CA LEU A 383 -2.77 25.73 -5.71
C LEU A 383 -3.09 25.18 -7.10
N ILE A 384 -3.90 24.11 -7.17
CA ILE A 384 -4.35 23.51 -8.42
C ILE A 384 -5.16 24.52 -9.24
N ILE A 385 -6.10 25.24 -8.61
CA ILE A 385 -6.92 26.24 -9.31
C ILE A 385 -6.03 27.34 -9.90
N VAL A 386 -5.05 27.83 -9.14
CA VAL A 386 -4.11 28.86 -9.62
C VAL A 386 -3.26 28.31 -10.76
N VAL A 387 -2.65 27.13 -10.61
CA VAL A 387 -1.78 26.54 -11.64
C VAL A 387 -2.58 26.22 -12.91
N LEU A 388 -3.74 25.59 -12.79
CA LEU A 388 -4.56 25.22 -13.93
C LEU A 388 -5.18 26.46 -14.58
N GLY A 389 -5.62 27.44 -13.78
CA GLY A 389 -6.11 28.72 -14.26
C GLY A 389 -5.03 29.51 -15.02
N LEU A 390 -3.79 29.53 -14.53
CA LEU A 390 -2.67 30.15 -15.23
C LEU A 390 -2.31 29.40 -16.51
N LEU A 391 -2.26 28.07 -16.48
CA LEU A 391 -1.94 27.27 -17.66
C LEU A 391 -3.00 27.39 -18.75
N VAL A 392 -4.27 27.12 -18.41
CA VAL A 392 -5.38 27.17 -19.37
C VAL A 392 -5.69 28.61 -19.76
N GLY A 393 -5.76 29.51 -18.79
CA GLY A 393 -6.00 30.93 -19.04
C GLY A 393 -4.89 31.57 -19.87
N GLY A 394 -3.62 31.22 -19.61
CA GLY A 394 -2.49 31.69 -20.42
C GLY A 394 -2.59 31.26 -21.88
N VAL A 395 -2.94 29.99 -22.13
CA VAL A 395 -3.20 29.49 -23.49
C VAL A 395 -4.36 30.24 -24.13
N VAL A 396 -5.50 30.36 -23.43
CA VAL A 396 -6.68 31.06 -23.96
C VAL A 396 -6.37 32.52 -24.28
N VAL A 397 -5.78 33.28 -23.35
CA VAL A 397 -5.40 34.69 -23.59
C VAL A 397 -4.47 34.81 -24.78
N SER A 398 -3.50 33.91 -24.91
CA SER A 398 -2.59 33.91 -26.06
C SER A 398 -3.29 33.68 -27.38
N MET A 399 -4.41 32.97 -27.40
CA MET A 399 -5.21 32.75 -28.60
C MET A 399 -6.14 33.91 -28.95
N TYR A 400 -6.59 34.67 -27.94
CA TYR A 400 -7.47 35.82 -28.15
C TYR A 400 -6.70 37.11 -28.47
N LEU A 401 -5.45 37.26 -28.01
CA LEU A 401 -4.66 38.47 -28.23
C LEU A 401 -4.55 38.90 -29.71
N PRO A 402 -4.28 37.99 -30.67
CA PRO A 402 -4.20 38.35 -32.09
C PRO A 402 -5.54 38.84 -32.66
N ILE A 403 -6.67 38.33 -32.15
CA ILE A 403 -8.02 38.76 -32.58
C ILE A 403 -8.22 40.25 -32.25
N PHE A 404 -7.80 40.68 -31.06
CA PHE A 404 -7.88 42.10 -30.67
C PHE A 404 -6.98 43.00 -31.51
N ASN A 405 -5.78 42.53 -31.88
CA ASN A 405 -4.85 43.30 -32.70
C ASN A 405 -5.29 43.38 -34.17
N LEU A 406 -5.96 42.35 -34.70
CA LEU A 406 -6.59 42.41 -36.03
C LEU A 406 -7.81 43.33 -36.02
N GLY A 407 -8.60 43.32 -34.95
CA GLY A 407 -9.77 44.20 -34.79
C GLY A 407 -9.45 45.68 -34.57
N SER A 408 -8.20 46.03 -34.24
CA SER A 408 -7.72 47.43 -34.18
C SER A 408 -6.99 47.88 -35.44
N ALA A 409 -6.66 46.96 -36.35
CA ALA A 409 -6.03 47.21 -37.64
C ALA A 409 -7.03 47.29 -38.82
N LEU A 410 -8.30 46.91 -38.57
CA LEU A 410 -9.49 47.18 -39.39
C LEU A 410 -10.22 48.41 -38.84
#